data_AF-A0A7V2AMK8-F1
#
_entry.id   AF-A0A7V2AMK8-F1
#
_cell.length_a   1.000
_cell.length_b   1.000
_cell.length_c   1.000
_cell.angle_alpha   90.00
_cell.angle_beta   90.00
_cell.angle_gamma   90.00
#
_symmetry.space_group_name_H-M   'P 1'
#
loop_
_entity.id
_entity.type
_entity.pdbx_description
1 polymer ?
#
loop_
_entity_poly.entity_id
_entity_poly.type
_entity_poly.pdbx_seq_one_letter_code
_entity_poly.pdbx_strand_id
1 'polypeptide(L)'
;MPHEEFSLTENRYKIIVLIKGKTESIIDKTSYMLKPGHLLVINNREKHRLVFDPKEFTEFVEIEFSPFDPYFEAMDIKDQLHCFISRPNGERNRINTDKYQFDRILEIINKLQYYNDNTGYGMPTLKYISFIELLVVINTIFINTRHTENTGIIPEKLVQVLDYIENNISEDLSLEHLTKTLFMDKYNLCKIFKRYTGYSLHNYIILKRVFKAKALLGKGENVTDACRKSGFNDYSHFV
;
A
#
# COMPACT_ATOMS: atom_id res chain seq x y z
N MET A 1 29.63 17.01 -5.03
CA MET A 1 29.22 16.83 -3.62
C MET A 1 27.72 16.58 -3.61
N PRO A 2 27.23 15.56 -2.89
CA PRO A 2 25.87 15.08 -3.05
C PRO A 2 24.90 15.98 -2.29
N HIS A 3 23.97 16.58 -3.00
CA HIS A 3 22.75 17.11 -2.42
C HIS A 3 21.80 15.93 -2.22
N GLU A 4 21.87 15.27 -1.06
CA GLU A 4 20.73 14.52 -0.53
C GLU A 4 19.72 15.54 -0.01
N GLU A 5 18.86 16.03 -0.90
CA GLU A 5 17.62 16.66 -0.48
C GLU A 5 16.73 15.58 0.12
N PHE A 6 16.65 15.54 1.45
CA PHE A 6 15.57 14.88 2.18
C PHE A 6 14.26 15.61 1.88
N SER A 7 13.68 15.33 0.73
CA SER A 7 12.30 15.63 0.40
C SER A 7 11.39 14.69 1.20
N LEU A 8 10.40 15.25 1.91
CA LEU A 8 9.32 14.58 2.63
C LEU A 8 8.36 13.78 1.71
N THR A 9 8.87 13.07 0.70
CA THR A 9 8.11 12.27 -0.29
C THR A 9 7.95 10.79 0.10
N GLU A 10 7.88 10.47 1.40
CA GLU A 10 8.03 9.08 1.90
C GLU A 10 6.72 8.25 2.01
N ASN A 11 5.62 8.62 1.35
CA ASN A 11 4.35 7.84 1.41
C ASN A 11 3.93 7.24 0.06
N ARG A 12 4.87 6.69 -0.73
CA ARG A 12 4.56 6.03 -2.00
C ARG A 12 4.74 4.52 -1.92
N TYR A 13 3.82 3.79 -2.54
CA TYR A 13 3.95 2.37 -2.83
C TYR A 13 4.51 2.20 -4.24
N LYS A 14 5.16 1.07 -4.48
CA LYS A 14 5.78 0.74 -5.77
C LYS A 14 5.37 -0.63 -6.27
N ILE A 15 5.15 -0.72 -7.58
CA ILE A 15 5.05 -1.97 -8.33
C ILE A 15 6.22 -2.00 -9.31
N ILE A 16 7.08 -3.01 -9.22
CA ILE A 16 8.17 -3.24 -10.17
C ILE A 16 7.83 -4.48 -10.98
N VAL A 17 7.81 -4.36 -12.31
CA VAL A 17 7.51 -5.45 -13.24
C VAL A 17 8.71 -5.68 -14.13
N LEU A 18 9.31 -6.87 -14.06
CA LEU A 18 10.44 -7.22 -14.92
C LEU A 18 9.94 -7.70 -16.29
N ILE A 19 10.32 -7.01 -17.36
CA ILE A 19 9.91 -7.32 -18.75
C ILE A 19 10.94 -8.21 -19.43
N LYS A 20 12.24 -7.89 -19.32
CA LYS A 20 13.33 -8.68 -19.92
C LYS A 20 14.56 -8.71 -19.01
N GLY A 21 15.40 -9.72 -19.24
CA GLY A 21 16.65 -9.92 -18.50
C GLY A 21 16.44 -10.61 -17.16
N LYS A 22 17.41 -10.44 -16.26
CA LYS A 22 17.40 -10.99 -14.91
C LYS A 22 18.05 -9.98 -13.98
N THR A 23 17.46 -9.80 -12.80
CA THR A 23 18.01 -8.88 -11.79
C THR A 23 17.73 -9.42 -10.39
N GLU A 24 18.54 -9.00 -9.44
CA GLU A 24 18.31 -9.23 -8.02
C GLU A 24 17.72 -7.96 -7.40
N SER A 25 16.67 -8.10 -6.60
CA SER A 25 16.17 -7.02 -5.76
C SER A 25 16.37 -7.38 -4.30
N ILE A 26 17.03 -6.49 -3.56
CA ILE A 26 17.15 -6.62 -2.10
C ILE A 26 16.09 -5.71 -1.49
N ILE A 27 15.20 -6.27 -0.67
CA ILE A 27 14.17 -5.54 0.07
C ILE A 27 14.36 -5.84 1.55
N ASP A 28 14.71 -4.82 2.32
CA ASP A 28 15.20 -4.91 3.70
C ASP A 28 16.30 -5.97 3.86
N LYS A 29 15.95 -7.16 4.36
CA LYS A 29 16.89 -8.26 4.60
C LYS A 29 16.72 -9.43 3.62
N THR A 30 15.80 -9.33 2.67
CA THR A 30 15.43 -10.41 1.78
C THR A 30 15.92 -10.12 0.37
N SER A 31 16.53 -11.12 -0.27
CA SER A 31 16.91 -11.07 -1.68
C SER A 31 15.87 -11.79 -2.55
N TYR A 32 15.48 -11.16 -3.65
CA TYR A 32 14.55 -11.68 -4.63
C TYR A 32 15.23 -11.73 -6.01
N MET A 33 15.45 -12.94 -6.52
CA MET A 33 15.83 -13.11 -7.92
C MET A 33 14.61 -12.96 -8.83
N LEU A 34 14.70 -12.03 -9.77
CA LEU A 34 13.65 -11.70 -10.72
C LEU A 34 13.98 -12.23 -12.12
N LYS A 35 12.96 -12.74 -12.79
CA LYS A 35 12.93 -13.09 -14.22
C LYS A 35 11.62 -12.55 -14.83
N PRO A 36 11.47 -12.49 -16.17
CA PRO A 36 10.24 -12.03 -16.79
C PRO A 36 9.03 -12.81 -16.27
N GLY A 37 7.93 -12.12 -15.98
CA GLY A 37 6.78 -12.69 -15.26
C GLY A 37 6.87 -12.59 -13.73
N HIS A 38 7.91 -11.98 -13.18
CA HIS A 38 7.96 -11.64 -11.75
C HIS A 38 7.64 -10.16 -11.55
N LEU A 39 6.83 -9.90 -10.51
CA LEU A 39 6.56 -8.56 -10.02
C LEU A 39 7.04 -8.43 -8.58
N LEU A 40 7.38 -7.22 -8.17
CA LEU A 40 7.55 -6.84 -6.78
C LEU A 40 6.52 -5.79 -6.39
N VAL A 41 5.89 -5.99 -5.25
CA VAL A 41 5.06 -4.99 -4.58
C VAL A 41 5.80 -4.50 -3.35
N ILE A 42 5.93 -3.18 -3.21
CA ILE A 42 6.76 -2.56 -2.17
C ILE A 42 5.97 -1.43 -1.53
N ASN A 43 5.81 -1.47 -0.21
CA ASN A 43 5.18 -0.39 0.54
C ASN A 43 6.21 0.69 0.93
N ASN A 44 5.72 1.80 1.48
CA ASN A 44 6.50 2.99 1.75
C ASN A 44 7.57 2.85 2.87
N ARG A 45 7.72 1.66 3.45
CA ARG A 45 8.67 1.39 4.54
C ARG A 45 9.72 0.36 4.25
N GLU A 46 9.57 -0.29 3.11
CA GLU A 46 10.46 -1.34 2.68
C GLU A 46 11.60 -0.69 1.89
N LYS A 47 12.78 -0.65 2.50
CA LYS A 47 13.96 -0.14 1.81
C LYS A 47 14.32 -1.16 0.75
N HIS A 48 14.48 -0.72 -0.49
CA HIS A 48 14.77 -1.63 -1.59
C HIS A 48 15.88 -1.10 -2.49
N ARG A 49 16.57 -2.03 -3.15
CA ARG A 49 17.58 -1.74 -4.17
C ARG A 49 17.56 -2.82 -5.23
N LEU A 50 17.50 -2.40 -6.50
CA LEU A 50 17.75 -3.26 -7.65
C LEU A 50 19.26 -3.37 -7.89
N VAL A 51 19.72 -4.60 -8.13
CA VAL A 51 21.11 -4.95 -8.43
C VAL A 51 21.14 -5.50 -9.84
N PHE A 52 21.81 -4.77 -10.73
CA PHE A 52 21.91 -5.08 -12.15
C PHE A 52 23.27 -5.71 -12.46
N ASP A 53 23.27 -6.74 -13.32
CA ASP A 53 24.50 -7.21 -13.95
C ASP A 53 24.84 -6.28 -15.12
N PRO A 54 26.01 -5.60 -15.13
CA PRO A 54 26.39 -4.71 -16.22
C PRO A 54 26.56 -5.42 -17.58
N LYS A 55 26.59 -6.76 -17.61
CA LYS A 55 26.69 -7.55 -18.84
C LYS A 55 25.34 -7.99 -19.41
N GLU A 56 24.25 -7.83 -18.66
CA GLU A 56 22.91 -8.24 -19.10
C GLU A 56 22.00 -7.04 -19.34
N PHE A 57 21.37 -7.00 -20.52
CA PHE A 57 20.32 -6.02 -20.78
C PHE A 57 19.07 -6.38 -19.97
N THR A 58 18.64 -5.45 -19.11
CA THR A 58 17.49 -5.59 -18.23
C THR A 58 16.46 -4.50 -18.52
N GLU A 59 15.21 -4.89 -18.70
CA GLU A 59 14.09 -3.99 -18.96
C GLU A 59 13.00 -4.22 -17.91
N PHE A 60 12.59 -3.16 -17.22
CA PHE A 60 11.55 -3.21 -16.19
C PHE A 60 10.69 -1.95 -16.21
N VAL A 61 9.49 -2.06 -15.65
CA VAL A 61 8.59 -0.94 -15.39
C VAL A 61 8.49 -0.74 -13.89
N GLU A 62 8.64 0.50 -13.43
CA GLU A 62 8.37 0.91 -12.05
C GLU A 62 7.17 1.86 -12.03
N ILE A 63 6.14 1.49 -11.27
CA ILE A 63 4.96 2.31 -11.04
C ILE A 63 4.95 2.73 -9.58
N GLU A 64 5.03 4.03 -9.34
CA GLU A 64 4.91 4.60 -8.00
C GLU A 64 3.56 5.29 -7.82
N PHE A 65 2.90 5.06 -6.70
CA PHE A 65 1.61 5.70 -6.40
C PHE A 65 1.46 5.99 -4.91
N SER A 66 0.61 6.97 -4.58
CA SER A 66 0.22 7.22 -3.19
C SER A 66 -0.98 6.33 -2.84
N PRO A 67 -0.92 5.47 -1.81
CA PRO A 67 -2.09 4.72 -1.34
C PRO A 67 -3.15 5.64 -0.69
N PHE A 68 -2.81 6.92 -0.53
CA PHE A 68 -3.60 7.97 0.09
C PHE A 68 -4.15 8.98 -0.91
N ASP A 69 -4.21 8.60 -2.18
CA ASP A 69 -4.88 9.40 -3.20
C ASP A 69 -6.38 9.57 -2.83
N PRO A 70 -6.94 10.80 -2.85
CA PRO A 70 -8.34 11.03 -2.53
C PRO A 70 -9.33 10.19 -3.36
N TYR A 71 -8.98 9.84 -4.60
CA TYR A 71 -9.80 8.96 -5.44
C TYR A 71 -9.84 7.53 -4.89
N PHE A 72 -8.74 7.04 -4.32
CA PHE A 72 -8.67 5.72 -3.70
C PHE A 72 -9.49 5.64 -2.42
N GLU A 73 -9.47 6.71 -1.63
CA GLU A 73 -10.31 6.82 -0.43
C GLU A 73 -11.80 6.84 -0.80
N ALA A 74 -12.18 7.61 -1.83
CA ALA A 74 -13.57 7.69 -2.29
C ALA A 74 -14.12 6.36 -2.82
N MET A 75 -13.26 5.52 -3.40
CA MET A 75 -13.61 4.20 -3.95
C MET A 75 -13.49 3.05 -2.94
N ASP A 76 -13.06 3.32 -1.71
CA ASP A 76 -12.81 2.33 -0.66
C ASP A 76 -11.92 1.15 -1.09
N ILE A 77 -10.80 1.45 -1.75
CA ILE A 77 -9.96 0.42 -2.39
C ILE A 77 -9.06 -0.39 -1.43
N LYS A 78 -9.49 -0.57 -0.17
CA LYS A 78 -8.70 -1.20 0.89
C LYS A 78 -8.25 -2.61 0.52
N ASP A 79 -9.15 -3.36 -0.10
CA ASP A 79 -8.88 -4.73 -0.57
C ASP A 79 -7.81 -4.76 -1.67
N GLN A 80 -7.74 -3.70 -2.48
CA GLN A 80 -6.77 -3.57 -3.59
C GLN A 80 -5.39 -3.10 -3.11
N LEU A 81 -5.19 -2.87 -1.81
CA LEU A 81 -3.87 -2.64 -1.22
C LEU A 81 -3.33 -3.86 -0.44
N HIS A 82 -4.09 -4.96 -0.42
CA HIS A 82 -3.80 -6.15 0.38
C HIS A 82 -2.38 -6.70 0.11
N CYS A 83 -1.94 -6.82 -1.15
CA CYS A 83 -0.59 -7.33 -1.46
C CYS A 83 0.57 -6.47 -0.94
N PHE A 84 0.32 -5.21 -0.55
CA PHE A 84 1.32 -4.29 0.00
C PHE A 84 1.38 -4.30 1.53
N ILE A 85 0.25 -4.54 2.20
CA ILE A 85 0.10 -4.35 3.66
C ILE A 85 -0.19 -5.65 4.41
N SER A 86 -0.72 -6.66 3.72
CA SER A 86 -1.17 -7.90 4.33
C SER A 86 -0.06 -8.94 4.48
N ARG A 87 1.18 -8.48 4.60
CA ARG A 87 2.39 -9.31 4.71
C ARG A 87 3.42 -8.59 5.59
N PRO A 88 4.35 -9.30 6.24
CA PRO A 88 5.44 -8.65 6.94
C PRO A 88 6.31 -7.84 5.98
N ASN A 89 6.83 -6.71 6.45
CA ASN A 89 7.77 -5.90 5.67
C ASN A 89 9.02 -6.71 5.27
N GLY A 90 9.45 -6.56 4.03
CA GLY A 90 10.58 -7.25 3.42
C GLY A 90 10.31 -8.71 3.07
N GLU A 91 9.16 -9.26 3.46
CA GLU A 91 8.78 -10.64 3.21
C GLU A 91 7.64 -10.73 2.18
N ARG A 92 7.72 -11.72 1.28
CA ARG A 92 6.67 -12.04 0.30
C ARG A 92 6.29 -10.87 -0.62
N ASN A 93 7.27 -10.05 -0.99
CA ASN A 93 7.11 -8.95 -1.95
C ASN A 93 6.92 -9.43 -3.39
N ARG A 94 7.40 -10.63 -3.72
CA ARG A 94 7.39 -11.16 -5.09
C ARG A 94 6.07 -11.83 -5.42
N ILE A 95 5.49 -11.42 -6.55
CA ILE A 95 4.34 -12.08 -7.19
C ILE A 95 4.86 -12.77 -8.44
N ASN A 96 4.54 -14.06 -8.57
CA ASN A 96 4.84 -14.85 -9.76
C ASN A 96 3.59 -14.90 -10.63
N THR A 97 3.73 -14.64 -11.92
CA THR A 97 2.61 -14.71 -12.87
C THR A 97 2.83 -15.82 -13.89
N ASP A 98 1.74 -16.47 -14.30
CA ASP A 98 1.76 -17.23 -15.55
C ASP A 98 1.79 -16.30 -16.77
N LYS A 99 1.92 -16.87 -17.97
CA LYS A 99 2.00 -16.10 -19.22
C LYS A 99 0.76 -15.24 -19.45
N TYR A 100 -0.43 -15.78 -19.22
CA TYR A 100 -1.69 -15.06 -19.46
C TYR A 100 -1.85 -13.88 -18.49
N GLN A 101 -1.56 -14.11 -17.22
CA GLN A 101 -1.56 -13.07 -16.19
C GLN A 101 -0.54 -11.98 -16.49
N PHE A 102 0.66 -12.35 -16.93
CA PHE A 102 1.70 -11.40 -17.29
C PHE A 102 1.32 -10.54 -18.49
N ASP A 103 0.84 -11.16 -19.57
CA ASP A 103 0.40 -10.47 -20.79
C ASP A 103 -0.73 -9.48 -20.46
N ARG A 104 -1.71 -9.89 -19.64
CA ARG A 104 -2.80 -9.01 -19.16
C ARG A 104 -2.28 -7.81 -18.37
N ILE A 105 -1.30 -8.00 -17.50
CA ILE A 105 -0.69 -6.89 -16.74
C ILE A 105 0.01 -5.92 -17.70
N LEU A 106 0.77 -6.42 -18.68
CA LEU A 106 1.46 -5.58 -19.65
C LEU A 106 0.47 -4.77 -20.50
N GLU A 107 -0.67 -5.35 -20.90
CA GLU A 107 -1.73 -4.62 -21.60
C GLU A 107 -2.25 -3.44 -20.78
N ILE A 108 -2.48 -3.63 -19.49
CA ILE A 108 -2.94 -2.55 -18.60
C ILE A 108 -1.85 -1.48 -18.42
N ILE A 109 -0.59 -1.89 -18.28
CA ILE A 109 0.55 -0.96 -18.18
C ILE A 109 0.66 -0.11 -19.44
N ASN A 110 0.51 -0.70 -20.63
CA ASN A 110 0.55 0.03 -21.90
C ASN A 110 -0.60 1.05 -21.99
N LYS A 111 -1.81 0.70 -21.53
CA LYS A 111 -2.93 1.66 -21.43
C LYS A 111 -2.57 2.82 -20.48
N LEU A 112 -2.00 2.52 -19.32
CA LEU A 112 -1.59 3.54 -18.35
C LEU A 112 -0.53 4.49 -18.91
N GLN A 113 0.46 3.96 -19.64
CA GLN A 113 1.46 4.77 -20.34
C GLN A 113 0.79 5.67 -21.38
N TYR A 114 -0.06 5.11 -22.24
CA TYR A 114 -0.80 5.89 -23.23
C TYR A 114 -1.61 7.04 -22.59
N TYR A 115 -2.36 6.77 -21.52
CA TYR A 115 -3.14 7.82 -20.82
C TYR A 115 -2.28 8.81 -20.04
N ASN A 116 -1.04 8.46 -19.74
CA ASN A 116 -0.09 9.37 -19.10
C ASN A 116 0.54 10.33 -20.11
N ASP A 117 0.80 9.85 -21.32
CA ASP A 117 1.49 10.60 -22.37
C ASP A 117 0.52 11.45 -23.22
N ASN A 118 -0.78 11.14 -23.17
CA ASN A 118 -1.81 11.82 -23.94
C ASN A 118 -2.77 12.58 -23.02
N THR A 119 -3.15 13.79 -23.44
CA THR A 119 -4.16 14.59 -22.75
C THR A 119 -5.43 14.67 -23.59
N GLY A 120 -6.60 14.66 -22.94
CA GLY A 120 -7.88 14.64 -23.64
C GLY A 120 -9.05 14.44 -22.68
N TYR A 121 -10.26 14.64 -23.21
CA TYR A 121 -11.49 14.41 -22.44
C TYR A 121 -11.54 12.97 -21.91
N GLY A 122 -11.72 12.82 -20.60
CA GLY A 122 -11.83 11.52 -19.94
C GLY A 122 -10.51 10.77 -19.71
N MET A 123 -9.36 11.26 -20.19
CA MET A 123 -8.05 10.58 -20.00
C MET A 123 -7.68 10.37 -18.52
N PRO A 124 -7.85 11.35 -17.61
CA PRO A 124 -7.60 11.13 -16.19
C PRO A 124 -8.47 10.01 -15.61
N THR A 125 -9.75 9.97 -15.98
CA THR A 125 -10.68 8.93 -15.53
C THR A 125 -10.26 7.54 -16.03
N LEU A 126 -9.90 7.42 -17.30
CA LEU A 126 -9.40 6.17 -17.87
C LEU A 126 -8.10 5.70 -17.18
N LYS A 127 -7.20 6.63 -16.87
CA LYS A 127 -5.98 6.34 -16.10
C LYS A 127 -6.32 5.76 -14.73
N TYR A 128 -7.23 6.37 -13.98
CA TYR A 128 -7.65 5.84 -12.68
C TYR A 128 -8.32 4.46 -12.81
N ILE A 129 -9.22 4.26 -13.78
CA ILE A 129 -9.89 2.97 -14.00
C ILE A 129 -8.87 1.88 -14.31
N SER A 130 -7.95 2.11 -15.26
CA SER A 130 -6.91 1.14 -15.61
C SER A 130 -5.96 0.88 -14.44
N PHE A 131 -5.69 1.88 -13.60
CA PHE A 131 -4.84 1.67 -12.43
C PHE A 131 -5.53 0.82 -11.36
N ILE A 132 -6.83 1.06 -11.11
CA ILE A 132 -7.61 0.18 -10.23
C ILE A 132 -7.71 -1.23 -10.79
N GLU A 133 -7.92 -1.38 -12.10
CA GLU A 133 -7.90 -2.69 -12.77
C GLU A 133 -6.57 -3.42 -12.51
N LEU A 134 -5.43 -2.72 -12.66
CA LEU A 134 -4.11 -3.26 -12.37
C LEU A 134 -4.01 -3.76 -10.93
N LEU A 135 -4.43 -2.94 -9.96
CA LEU A 135 -4.39 -3.32 -8.55
C LEU A 135 -5.28 -4.54 -8.26
N VAL A 136 -6.49 -4.60 -8.83
CA VAL A 136 -7.38 -5.76 -8.67
C VAL A 136 -6.75 -7.03 -9.23
N VAL A 137 -6.15 -6.97 -10.43
CA VAL A 137 -5.47 -8.11 -11.05
C VAL A 137 -4.31 -8.60 -10.19
N ILE A 138 -3.43 -7.70 -9.77
CA ILE A 138 -2.26 -8.03 -8.94
C ILE A 138 -2.69 -8.66 -7.60
N ASN A 139 -3.70 -8.08 -6.92
CA ASN A 139 -4.18 -8.61 -5.65
C ASN A 139 -4.88 -9.96 -5.81
N THR A 140 -5.64 -10.15 -6.89
CA THR A 140 -6.27 -11.45 -7.19
C THR A 140 -5.23 -12.54 -7.34
N ILE A 141 -4.14 -12.26 -8.08
CA ILE A 141 -3.02 -13.20 -8.24
C ILE A 141 -2.38 -13.46 -6.88
N PHE A 142 -2.04 -12.41 -6.13
CA PHE A 142 -1.41 -12.52 -4.81
C PHE A 142 -2.23 -13.36 -3.82
N ILE A 143 -3.55 -13.18 -3.77
CA ILE A 143 -4.45 -13.95 -2.90
C ILE A 143 -4.51 -15.41 -3.36
N ASN A 144 -4.66 -15.66 -4.65
CA ASN A 144 -4.74 -17.02 -5.19
C ASN A 144 -3.43 -17.81 -4.99
N THR A 145 -2.27 -17.15 -5.07
CA THR A 145 -0.97 -17.77 -4.75
C THR A 145 -0.84 -18.12 -3.26
N ARG A 146 -1.50 -17.38 -2.36
CA ARG A 146 -1.54 -17.73 -0.91
C ARG A 146 -2.32 -19.00 -0.62
N HIS A 147 -3.36 -19.30 -1.40
CA HIS A 147 -4.11 -20.54 -1.20
C HIS A 147 -3.28 -21.79 -1.55
N THR A 148 -2.25 -21.65 -2.39
CA THR A 148 -1.35 -22.74 -2.76
C THR A 148 -0.10 -22.85 -1.88
N GLU A 149 0.35 -21.75 -1.26
CA GLU A 149 1.50 -21.71 -0.36
C GLU A 149 1.05 -21.42 1.09
N ASN A 150 0.77 -22.50 1.82
CA ASN A 150 0.24 -22.46 3.18
C ASN A 150 1.30 -22.03 4.20
N THR A 151 1.87 -20.81 4.12
CA THR A 151 2.69 -20.21 5.21
C THR A 151 2.63 -18.67 5.24
N GLY A 152 2.15 -18.14 6.36
CA GLY A 152 2.20 -16.70 6.72
C GLY A 152 0.85 -15.98 6.68
N ILE A 153 -0.20 -16.56 7.25
CA ILE A 153 -1.47 -15.89 7.51
C ILE A 153 -1.19 -14.60 8.29
N ILE A 154 -1.72 -13.45 7.85
CA ILE A 154 -1.83 -12.27 8.71
C ILE A 154 -2.51 -12.78 9.99
N PRO A 155 -1.95 -12.56 11.19
CA PRO A 155 -2.62 -13.00 12.40
C PRO A 155 -4.06 -12.50 12.37
N GLU A 156 -5.04 -13.37 12.52
CA GLU A 156 -6.46 -13.02 12.49
C GLU A 156 -6.75 -11.83 13.42
N LYS A 157 -6.04 -11.80 14.55
CA LYS A 157 -6.03 -10.67 15.49
C LYS A 157 -5.65 -9.33 14.86
N LEU A 158 -4.69 -9.26 13.94
CA LEU A 158 -4.35 -8.00 13.27
C LEU A 158 -5.48 -7.54 12.34
N VAL A 159 -6.13 -8.46 11.63
CA VAL A 159 -7.29 -8.12 10.79
C VAL A 159 -8.38 -7.51 11.68
N GLN A 160 -8.69 -8.16 12.81
CA GLN A 160 -9.65 -7.64 13.80
C GLN A 160 -9.28 -6.24 14.32
N VAL A 161 -7.99 -5.97 14.58
CA VAL A 161 -7.53 -4.63 15.01
C VAL A 161 -7.77 -3.60 13.92
N LEU A 162 -7.41 -3.91 12.67
CA LEU A 162 -7.57 -2.98 11.54
C LEU A 162 -9.05 -2.66 11.30
N ASP A 163 -9.90 -3.69 11.31
CA ASP A 163 -11.35 -3.54 11.17
C ASP A 163 -11.95 -2.72 12.31
N TYR A 164 -11.47 -2.94 13.54
CA TYR A 164 -11.93 -2.18 14.69
C TYR A 164 -11.56 -0.69 14.58
N ILE A 165 -10.32 -0.37 14.18
CA ILE A 165 -9.88 1.03 14.00
C ILE A 165 -10.72 1.72 12.93
N GLU A 166 -11.01 1.04 11.81
CA GLU A 166 -11.76 1.62 10.71
C GLU A 166 -13.21 1.94 11.12
N ASN A 167 -13.88 1.01 11.79
CA ASN A 167 -15.26 1.16 12.22
C ASN A 167 -15.43 2.13 13.40
N ASN A 168 -14.39 2.33 14.21
CA ASN A 168 -14.44 3.12 15.44
C ASN A 168 -13.44 4.30 15.43
N ILE A 169 -13.12 4.84 14.26
CA ILE A 169 -12.05 5.86 14.09
C ILE A 169 -12.27 7.14 14.91
N SER A 170 -13.53 7.44 15.21
CA SER A 170 -13.97 8.61 15.99
C SER A 170 -13.96 8.37 17.50
N GLU A 171 -13.73 7.13 17.94
CA GLU A 171 -13.77 6.73 19.35
C GLU A 171 -12.36 6.70 19.98
N ASP A 172 -12.28 6.28 21.25
CA ASP A 172 -11.00 6.01 21.88
C ASP A 172 -10.34 4.78 21.21
N LEU A 173 -9.18 5.01 20.62
CA LEU A 173 -8.35 3.97 20.00
C LEU A 173 -6.98 3.89 20.69
N SER A 174 -6.94 4.24 21.99
CA SER A 174 -5.76 4.06 22.82
C SER A 174 -5.30 2.60 22.81
N LEU A 175 -3.99 2.39 23.00
CA LEU A 175 -3.42 1.06 23.06
C LEU A 175 -4.06 0.24 24.19
N GLU A 176 -4.31 0.89 25.33
CA GLU A 176 -5.06 0.35 26.47
C GLU A 176 -6.45 -0.13 26.07
N HIS A 177 -7.21 0.69 25.34
CA HIS A 177 -8.56 0.33 24.90
C HIS A 177 -8.56 -0.84 23.93
N LEU A 178 -7.69 -0.81 22.91
CA LEU A 178 -7.61 -1.85 21.90
C LEU A 178 -7.14 -3.20 22.47
N THR A 179 -6.16 -3.18 23.38
CA THR A 179 -5.69 -4.41 24.05
C THR A 179 -6.76 -5.06 24.91
N LYS A 180 -7.56 -4.25 25.61
CA LYS A 180 -8.68 -4.72 26.42
C LYS A 180 -9.82 -5.26 25.56
N THR A 181 -10.19 -4.53 24.51
CA THR A 181 -11.34 -4.87 23.65
C THR A 181 -11.09 -6.11 22.79
N LEU A 182 -9.86 -6.29 22.30
CA LEU A 182 -9.50 -7.38 21.39
C LEU A 182 -8.74 -8.53 22.08
N PHE A 183 -8.68 -8.51 23.41
CA PHE A 183 -7.98 -9.51 24.23
C PHE A 183 -6.55 -9.79 23.72
N MET A 184 -5.77 -8.72 23.59
CA MET A 184 -4.39 -8.73 23.11
C MET A 184 -3.44 -8.16 24.15
N ASP A 185 -2.23 -8.70 24.27
CA ASP A 185 -1.19 -8.05 25.06
C ASP A 185 -0.59 -6.85 24.30
N LYS A 186 -0.23 -5.79 25.03
CA LYS A 186 0.29 -4.52 24.47
C LYS A 186 1.51 -4.74 23.59
N TYR A 187 2.43 -5.60 24.05
CA TYR A 187 3.68 -5.84 23.35
C TYR A 187 3.44 -6.52 22.00
N ASN A 188 2.65 -7.59 21.99
CA ASN A 188 2.30 -8.33 20.79
C ASN A 188 1.48 -7.48 19.83
N LEU A 189 0.48 -6.71 20.31
CA LEU A 189 -0.26 -5.78 19.46
C LEU A 189 0.68 -4.80 18.77
N CYS A 190 1.52 -4.07 19.51
CA CYS A 190 2.50 -3.16 18.91
C CYS A 190 3.47 -3.88 17.95
N LYS A 191 3.94 -5.07 18.31
CA LYS A 191 4.88 -5.86 17.52
C LYS A 191 4.27 -6.33 16.20
N ILE A 192 3.10 -6.96 16.23
CA ILE A 192 2.44 -7.44 15.01
C ILE A 192 1.95 -6.26 14.18
N PHE A 193 1.38 -5.23 14.81
CA PHE A 193 0.87 -4.07 14.09
C PHE A 193 2.00 -3.37 13.34
N LYS A 194 3.13 -3.12 14.01
CA LYS A 194 4.32 -2.54 13.37
C LYS A 194 4.96 -3.48 12.35
N ARG A 195 4.97 -4.80 12.58
CA ARG A 195 5.55 -5.78 11.63
C ARG A 195 4.81 -5.80 10.29
N TYR A 196 3.48 -5.73 10.33
CA TYR A 196 2.63 -5.95 9.15
C TYR A 196 2.16 -4.63 8.52
N THR A 197 1.80 -3.62 9.31
CA THR A 197 1.40 -2.31 8.75
C THR A 197 2.61 -1.40 8.51
N GLY A 198 3.73 -1.71 9.18
CA GLY A 198 4.87 -0.81 9.34
C GLY A 198 4.65 0.36 10.29
N TYR A 199 3.41 0.71 10.64
CA TYR A 199 3.05 1.91 11.41
C TYR A 199 3.14 1.58 12.90
N SER A 200 3.49 2.56 13.74
CA SER A 200 3.00 2.49 15.11
C SER A 200 1.47 2.59 15.06
N LEU A 201 0.80 1.91 15.99
CA LEU A 201 -0.65 1.95 16.11
C LEU A 201 -1.17 3.41 16.16
N HIS A 202 -0.50 4.25 16.95
CA HIS A 202 -0.82 5.66 17.08
C HIS A 202 -0.70 6.45 15.76
N ASN A 203 0.42 6.30 15.03
CA ASN A 203 0.62 7.03 13.77
C ASN A 203 -0.38 6.57 12.70
N TYR A 204 -0.74 5.28 12.70
CA TYR A 204 -1.76 4.76 11.81
C TYR A 204 -3.13 5.40 12.08
N ILE A 205 -3.53 5.48 13.36
CA ILE A 205 -4.78 6.10 13.77
C ILE A 205 -4.79 7.58 13.38
N ILE A 206 -3.76 8.37 13.72
CA ILE A 206 -3.68 9.79 13.35
C ILE A 206 -3.87 9.96 11.85
N LEU A 207 -3.14 9.19 11.06
CA LEU A 207 -3.17 9.27 9.61
C LEU A 207 -4.58 8.96 9.06
N LYS A 208 -5.26 7.94 9.59
CA LYS A 208 -6.66 7.64 9.27
C LYS A 208 -7.62 8.77 9.65
N ARG A 209 -7.42 9.41 10.80
CA ARG A 209 -8.21 10.56 11.23
C ARG A 209 -8.01 11.76 10.30
N VAL A 210 -6.77 12.05 9.88
CA VAL A 210 -6.48 13.12 8.90
C VAL A 210 -7.23 12.89 7.58
N PHE A 211 -7.28 11.65 7.08
CA PHE A 211 -8.01 11.35 5.85
C PHE A 211 -9.51 11.57 6.00
N LYS A 212 -10.12 11.02 7.05
CA LYS A 212 -11.53 11.24 7.35
C LYS A 212 -11.86 12.73 7.49
N ALA A 213 -10.98 13.51 8.11
CA ALA A 213 -11.13 14.95 8.23
C ALA A 213 -11.13 15.65 6.87
N LYS A 214 -10.16 15.34 6.01
CA LYS A 214 -10.09 15.87 4.64
C LYS A 214 -11.34 15.51 3.84
N ALA A 215 -11.83 14.28 3.94
CA ALA A 215 -13.03 13.83 3.27
C ALA A 215 -14.29 14.59 3.75
N LEU A 216 -14.42 14.85 5.06
CA LEU A 216 -15.53 15.63 5.62
C LEU A 216 -15.48 17.11 5.20
N LEU A 217 -14.31 17.74 5.31
CA LEU A 217 -14.10 19.12 4.86
C LEU A 217 -14.39 19.28 3.37
N GLY A 218 -13.95 18.31 2.55
CA GLY A 218 -14.25 18.29 1.12
C GLY A 218 -15.75 18.17 0.79
N LYS A 219 -16.56 17.65 1.72
CA LYS A 219 -18.03 17.61 1.62
C LYS A 219 -18.72 18.87 2.17
N GLY A 220 -17.95 19.88 2.59
CA GLY A 220 -18.48 21.14 3.12
C GLY A 220 -18.85 21.09 4.60
N GLU A 221 -18.45 20.06 5.33
CA GLU A 221 -18.57 20.04 6.80
C GLU A 221 -17.70 21.14 7.41
N ASN A 222 -18.18 21.78 8.47
CA ASN A 222 -17.39 22.80 9.16
C ASN A 222 -16.19 22.17 9.90
N VAL A 223 -15.17 22.97 10.17
CA VAL A 223 -13.89 22.52 10.77
C VAL A 223 -14.10 21.83 12.11
N THR A 224 -14.99 22.34 12.95
CA THR A 224 -15.29 21.77 14.28
C THR A 224 -15.95 20.39 14.17
N ASP A 225 -16.93 20.23 13.29
CA ASP A 225 -17.59 18.94 13.04
C ASP A 225 -16.64 17.96 12.37
N ALA A 226 -15.82 18.40 11.42
CA ALA A 226 -14.79 17.57 10.81
C ALA A 226 -13.79 17.07 11.86
N CYS A 227 -13.32 17.93 12.78
CA CYS A 227 -12.45 17.55 13.90
C CYS A 227 -13.08 16.47 14.77
N ARG A 228 -14.32 16.69 15.22
CA ARG A 228 -15.04 15.76 16.09
C ARG A 228 -15.35 14.43 15.39
N LYS A 229 -15.91 14.48 14.19
CA LYS A 229 -16.29 13.29 13.40
C LYS A 229 -15.08 12.50 12.93
N SER A 230 -13.91 13.12 12.76
CA SER A 230 -12.68 12.39 12.46
C SER A 230 -11.98 11.82 13.69
N GLY A 231 -12.41 12.16 14.91
CA GLY A 231 -11.89 11.58 16.15
C GLY A 231 -10.70 12.33 16.76
N PHE A 232 -10.41 13.56 16.33
CA PHE A 232 -9.42 14.38 17.03
C PHE A 232 -10.01 14.89 18.34
N ASN A 233 -9.31 14.61 19.45
CA ASN A 233 -9.76 14.98 20.79
C ASN A 233 -9.50 16.46 21.12
N ASP A 234 -8.65 17.14 20.35
CA ASP A 234 -8.29 18.54 20.55
C ASP A 234 -8.23 19.25 19.20
N TYR A 235 -8.97 20.35 19.10
CA TYR A 235 -9.00 21.24 17.94
C TYR A 235 -7.62 21.84 17.65
N SER A 236 -6.80 22.05 18.69
CA SER A 236 -5.42 22.56 18.55
C SER A 236 -4.48 21.56 17.89
N HIS A 237 -4.76 20.26 18.05
CA HIS A 237 -4.04 19.18 17.37
C HIS A 237 -4.58 18.90 15.95
N PHE A 238 -5.72 19.50 15.60
CA PHE A 238 -6.41 19.30 14.33
C PHE A 238 -6.06 20.34 13.27
N VAL A 239 -5.89 21.60 13.69
CA VAL A 239 -5.60 22.77 12.83
C VAL A 239 -4.14 22.83 12.44
#